data_AF-A0A2U8I2G5-F1
#
_entry.id   AF-A0A2U8I2G5-F1
#
_cell.length_a   1.000
_cell.length_b   1.000
_cell.length_c   1.000
_cell.angle_alpha   90.00
_cell.angle_beta   90.00
_cell.angle_gamma   90.00
#
_symmetry.space_group_name_H-M   'P 1'
#
loop_
_entity.id
_entity.type
_entity.pdbx_description
1 polymer ?
#
loop_
_entity_poly.entity_id
_entity_poly.type
_entity_poly.pdbx_seq_one_letter_code
_entity_poly.pdbx_strand_id
1 'polypeptide(L)'
;MANIDITQFPELREVFPELTPVQFETAMLFSLGVSQKEISELRSISYKVVKQTLEAAKIKFEPRSLHGLLTIFHVHLVLFALQQCVK
;
A
#
# COMPACT_ATOMS: atom_id res chain seq x y z
N MET A 1 13.71 3.59 13.75
CA MET A 1 12.61 2.98 12.97
C MET A 1 13.21 2.55 11.63
N ALA A 2 12.96 1.32 11.18
CA ALA A 2 13.45 0.88 9.87
C ALA A 2 12.77 1.73 8.78
N ASN A 3 13.57 2.41 7.95
CA ASN A 3 13.06 3.17 6.81
C ASN A 3 12.75 2.17 5.69
N ILE A 4 11.51 1.72 5.59
CA ILE A 4 11.09 0.81 4.53
C ILE A 4 10.94 1.62 3.24
N ASP A 5 11.95 1.52 2.38
CA ASP A 5 11.90 2.11 1.04
C ASP A 5 11.23 1.12 0.07
N ILE A 6 9.93 1.31 -0.14
CA ILE A 6 9.10 0.44 -0.99
C ILE A 6 9.57 0.48 -2.46
N THR A 7 10.29 1.53 -2.87
CA THR A 7 10.80 1.65 -4.25
C THR A 7 11.85 0.59 -4.58
N GLN A 8 12.46 -0.03 -3.57
CA GLN A 8 13.45 -1.10 -3.71
C GLN A 8 12.85 -2.44 -4.11
N PHE A 9 11.52 -2.57 -4.09
CA PHE A 9 10.80 -3.81 -4.39
C PHE A 9 9.88 -3.63 -5.61
N PRO A 10 10.45 -3.49 -6.83
CA PRO A 10 9.67 -3.25 -8.05
C PRO A 10 8.67 -4.38 -8.34
N GLU A 11 9.01 -5.61 -7.95
CA GLU A 11 8.16 -6.80 -8.10
C GLU A 11 6.84 -6.67 -7.31
N LEU A 12 6.86 -6.00 -6.15
CA LEU A 12 5.64 -5.78 -5.36
C LEU A 12 4.65 -4.84 -6.06
N ARG A 13 5.15 -4.00 -6.98
CA ARG A 13 4.29 -3.15 -7.81
C ARG A 13 3.55 -3.97 -8.86
N GLU A 14 4.14 -5.07 -9.34
CA GLU A 14 3.49 -5.97 -10.30
C GLU A 14 2.29 -6.70 -9.67
N VAL A 15 2.27 -6.80 -8.33
CA VAL A 15 1.16 -7.39 -7.57
C VAL A 15 -0.09 -6.50 -7.59
N PHE A 16 0.07 -5.18 -7.80
CA PHE A 16 -1.04 -4.21 -7.80
C PHE A 16 -1.00 -3.32 -9.05
N PRO A 17 -1.18 -3.89 -10.26
CA PRO A 17 -1.07 -3.15 -11.51
C PRO A 17 -2.15 -2.07 -11.65
N GLU A 18 -3.27 -2.20 -10.94
CA GLU A 18 -4.36 -1.21 -10.96
C GLU A 18 -3.98 0.09 -10.25
N LEU A 19 -2.94 0.10 -9.42
CA LEU A 19 -2.53 1.27 -8.66
C LEU A 19 -1.48 2.11 -9.40
N THR A 20 -1.63 3.43 -9.28
CA THR A 20 -0.53 4.32 -9.63
C THR A 20 0.60 4.17 -8.59
N PRO A 21 1.86 4.47 -8.92
CA PRO A 21 2.97 4.35 -7.95
C PRO A 21 2.71 5.11 -6.66
N VAL A 22 2.13 6.32 -6.77
CA VAL A 22 1.76 7.14 -5.62
C VAL A 22 0.67 6.48 -4.77
N GLN A 23 -0.32 5.83 -5.39
CA GLN A 23 -1.36 5.09 -4.68
C GLN A 23 -0.80 3.85 -3.99
N PHE A 24 0.06 3.11 -4.69
CA PHE A 24 0.71 1.91 -4.17
C PHE A 24 1.56 2.22 -2.94
N GLU A 25 2.48 3.18 -3.01
CA GLU A 25 3.34 3.55 -1.88
C GLU A 25 2.53 3.97 -0.64
N THR A 26 1.51 4.81 -0.82
CA THR A 26 0.65 5.25 0.29
C THR A 26 -0.14 4.09 0.89
N ALA A 27 -0.73 3.23 0.05
CA ALA A 27 -1.50 2.08 0.50
C ALA A 27 -0.63 1.01 1.18
N MET A 28 0.60 0.84 0.71
CA MET A 28 1.59 -0.09 1.27
C MET A 28 2.12 0.39 2.63
N LEU A 29 2.45 1.68 2.78
CA LEU A 29 2.81 2.20 4.11
C LEU A 29 1.65 2.06 5.10
N PHE A 30 0.43 2.32 4.63
CA PHE A 30 -0.77 2.14 5.44
C PHE A 30 -1.00 0.66 5.79
N SER A 31 -0.73 -0.27 4.88
CA SER A 31 -0.83 -1.72 5.14
C SER A 31 0.20 -2.22 6.13
N LEU A 32 1.37 -1.59 6.20
CA LEU A 32 2.41 -1.85 7.19
C LEU A 32 2.12 -1.23 8.57
N GLY A 33 0.95 -0.60 8.74
CA GLY A 33 0.51 -0.02 10.01
C GLY A 33 0.99 1.41 10.28
N VAL A 34 1.59 2.07 9.29
CA VAL A 34 1.99 3.48 9.42
C VAL A 34 0.74 4.35 9.40
N SER A 35 0.62 5.27 10.37
CA SER A 35 -0.55 6.14 10.44
C SER A 35 -0.57 7.14 9.27
N GLN A 36 -1.76 7.60 8.87
CA GLN A 36 -1.89 8.59 7.79
C GLN A 36 -1.10 9.88 8.05
N LYS A 37 -0.92 10.26 9.33
CA LYS A 37 -0.11 11.41 9.73
C LYS A 37 1.38 11.14 9.48
N GLU A 38 1.89 10.01 9.93
CA GLU A 38 3.29 9.62 9.68
C GLU A 38 3.55 9.45 8.18
N ILE A 39 2.61 8.90 7.41
CA ILE A 39 2.73 8.82 5.94
C ILE A 39 2.84 10.22 5.32
N SER A 40 2.06 11.18 5.82
CA SER A 40 2.10 12.57 5.33
C SER A 40 3.48 13.21 5.55
N GLU A 41 4.10 12.91 6.69
CA GLU A 41 5.44 13.38 7.04
C GLU A 41 6.52 12.66 6.23
N LEU A 42 6.48 11.32 6.18
CA LEU A 42 7.43 10.48 5.44
C LEU A 42 7.45 10.77 3.94
N ARG A 43 6.28 11.04 3.36
CA ARG A 43 6.15 11.35 1.93
C ARG A 43 6.18 12.84 1.62
N SER A 44 6.29 13.71 2.63
CA SER A 44 6.23 15.17 2.49
C SER A 44 5.01 15.64 1.67
N ILE A 45 3.85 15.03 1.89
CA ILE A 45 2.57 15.38 1.26
C ILE A 45 1.54 15.75 2.31
N SER A 46 0.51 16.52 1.95
CA SER A 46 -0.51 16.90 2.93
C SER A 46 -1.35 15.69 3.39
N TYR A 47 -1.78 15.71 4.65
CA TYR A 47 -2.70 14.71 5.21
C TYR A 47 -3.97 14.52 4.36
N LYS A 48 -4.49 15.60 3.78
CA LYS A 48 -5.64 15.56 2.87
C LYS A 48 -5.35 14.71 1.62
N VAL A 49 -4.15 14.85 1.05
CA VAL A 49 -3.71 14.07 -0.13
C VAL A 49 -3.54 12.61 0.24
N VAL A 50 -3.01 12.29 1.42
CA VAL A 50 -2.92 10.90 1.93
C VAL A 50 -4.32 10.28 1.97
N LYS A 51 -5.28 10.97 2.59
CA LYS A 51 -6.66 10.48 2.69
C LYS A 51 -7.30 10.27 1.32
N GLN A 52 -7.19 11.24 0.41
CA GLN A 52 -7.72 11.12 -0.95
C GLN A 52 -7.08 9.97 -1.73
N THR A 53 -5.78 9.76 -1.55
CA THR A 53 -5.02 8.69 -2.22
C THR A 53 -5.48 7.32 -1.72
N LEU A 54 -5.64 7.16 -0.40
CA LEU A 54 -6.17 5.93 0.20
C LEU A 54 -7.60 5.66 -0.25
N GLU A 55 -8.44 6.68 -0.37
CA GLU A 55 -9.81 6.47 -0.86
C GLU A 55 -9.87 6.10 -2.34
N ALA A 56 -9.01 6.69 -3.17
CA ALA A 56 -8.88 6.29 -4.57
C ALA A 56 -8.38 4.83 -4.70
N ALA A 57 -7.46 4.40 -3.84
CA ALA A 57 -7.03 3.00 -3.79
C ALA A 57 -8.14 2.08 -3.28
N LYS A 58 -8.87 2.50 -2.23
CA LYS A 58 -10.01 1.76 -1.67
C LYS A 58 -11.07 1.46 -2.72
N ILE A 59 -11.44 2.45 -3.54
CA ILE A 59 -12.44 2.28 -4.61
C ILE A 59 -12.05 1.18 -5.61
N LYS A 60 -10.75 0.96 -5.83
CA LYS A 60 -10.26 -0.05 -6.79
C LYS A 60 -10.31 -1.48 -6.27
N PHE A 61 -10.12 -1.69 -4.97
CA PHE A 61 -10.05 -3.05 -4.39
C PHE A 61 -11.23 -3.42 -3.51
N GLU A 62 -11.70 -2.51 -2.65
CA GLU A 62 -12.80 -2.79 -1.71
C GLU A 62 -13.51 -1.48 -1.33
N PRO A 63 -14.54 -1.07 -2.07
CA PRO A 63 -15.15 0.26 -1.92
C PRO A 63 -15.85 0.47 -0.56
N ARG A 64 -16.06 -0.59 0.25
CA ARG A 64 -16.88 -0.52 1.46
C ARG A 64 -16.06 -0.21 2.71
N SER A 65 -14.77 -0.55 2.77
CA SER A 65 -13.98 -0.40 3.99
C SER A 65 -12.47 -0.25 3.73
N LEU A 66 -11.82 0.65 4.50
CA LEU A 66 -10.36 0.75 4.54
C LEU A 66 -9.70 -0.51 5.12
N HIS A 67 -10.39 -1.23 5.99
CA HIS A 67 -9.90 -2.49 6.55
C HIS A 67 -9.89 -3.60 5.48
N GLY A 68 -10.86 -3.61 4.57
CA GLY A 68 -10.87 -4.51 3.41
C GLY A 68 -9.67 -4.29 2.50
N LEU A 69 -9.29 -3.03 2.26
CA LEU A 69 -8.07 -2.69 1.53
C LEU A 69 -6.81 -3.29 2.20
N LEU A 70 -6.70 -3.19 3.53
CA LEU A 70 -5.58 -3.79 4.29
C LEU A 70 -5.52 -5.31 4.13
N THR A 71 -6.67 -5.98 4.22
CA THR A 71 -6.77 -7.44 4.07
C THR A 71 -6.34 -7.88 2.68
N ILE A 72 -6.81 -7.19 1.64
CA ILE A 72 -6.43 -7.50 0.25
C ILE A 72 -4.93 -7.33 0.04
N PHE A 73 -4.34 -6.27 0.60
CA PHE A 73 -2.89 -6.06 0.54
C PHE A 73 -2.12 -7.19 1.21
N HIS A 74 -2.50 -7.58 2.43
CA HIS A 74 -1.84 -8.68 3.14
C HIS A 74 -1.98 -10.02 2.42
N VAL A 75 -3.18 -10.35 1.94
CA VAL A 75 -3.42 -11.62 1.22
C VAL A 75 -2.55 -11.69 -0.04
N HIS A 76 -2.52 -10.63 -0.85
CA HIS A 76 -1.70 -10.60 -2.06
C HIS A 76 -0.20 -10.70 -1.77
N LEU A 77 0.30 -9.98 -0.76
CA LEU A 77 1.71 -10.04 -0.37
C LEU A 77 2.10 -11.44 0.15
N VAL A 78 1.25 -12.07 0.95
CA VAL A 78 1.48 -13.42 1.46
C VAL A 78 1.46 -14.45 0.33
N LEU A 79 0.50 -14.36 -0.59
CA LEU A 79 0.44 -15.24 -1.76
C LEU A 79 1.69 -15.09 -2.65
N PHE A 80 2.12 -13.85 -2.89
CA PHE A 80 3.35 -13.58 -3.63
C PHE A 80 4.58 -14.20 -2.94
N ALA A 81 4.73 -13.98 -1.63
CA ALA A 81 5.82 -14.57 -0.85
C ALA A 81 5.80 -16.10 -0.90
N LEU A 82 4.63 -16.72 -0.78
CA LEU A 82 4.48 -18.18 -0.88
C LEU A 82 4.85 -18.71 -2.27
N GLN A 83 4.48 -18.00 -3.35
CA GLN A 83 4.84 -18.38 -4.71
C GLN A 83 6.35 -18.32 -4.97
N GLN A 84 7.05 -17.35 -4.38
CA GLN A 84 8.52 -17.27 -4.48
C GLN A 84 9.22 -18.32 -3.60
N CYS A 85 8.60 -18.82 -2.53
CA CYS A 85 9.13 -19.90 -1.70
C CYS A 85 9.06 -21.30 -2.36
N VAL A 86 8.33 -21.45 -3.47
CA VAL A 86 8.21 -22.72 -4.22
C VAL A 86 9.31 -22.86 -5.28
N LYS A 87 10.21 -21.88 -5.42
CA LYS A 87 11.37 -21.92 -6.32
C LYS A 87 12.63 -22.45 -5.64
#